data_AF-A0A5B6VEF0-F1
#
_entry.id   AF-A0A5B6VEF0-F1
#
_cell.length_a   1.000
_cell.length_b   1.000
_cell.length_c   1.000
_cell.angle_alpha   90.00
_cell.angle_beta   90.00
_cell.angle_gamma   90.00
#
_symmetry.space_group_name_H-M   'P 1'
#
loop_
_entity.id
_entity.type
_entity.pdbx_description
1 polymer ?
#
loop_
_entity_poly.entity_id
_entity_poly.type
_entity_poly.pdbx_seq_one_letter_code
_entity_poly.pdbx_strand_id
1 'polypeptide(L)'
;MLYRVHKSTVLNISMSIPFLTDNLSAIDILSVCNLVNYFGKMVLAGSGVDQITLYPILIRKGSTAVALYGLENIRDGRLNRMFQTPQAVQWMRPEPQEGCKVSDWFNILVLHQNSGKRRHYSAKLHVYILKPSTHVACRVKMNTKNAINERFLPRFLDFIVWGHEHECLIDPQGNQYRPTKIPLTAVRPFEYIEVVLKDEPDIDPNDQNSILEHLDKVASLFLA
;
A
#
# COMPACT_ATOMS: atom_id res chain seq x y z
N MET A 1 -13.74 -26.85 2.47
CA MET A 1 -14.80 -25.90 2.02
C MET A 1 -14.18 -25.00 0.96
N LEU A 2 -14.75 -24.92 -0.25
CA LEU A 2 -14.12 -24.23 -1.38
C LEU A 2 -14.62 -22.76 -1.43
N TYR A 3 -13.78 -21.79 -1.06
CA TYR A 3 -14.13 -20.37 -1.22
C TYR A 3 -14.08 -19.98 -2.70
N ARG A 4 -15.22 -20.14 -3.40
CA ARG A 4 -15.41 -19.56 -4.74
C ARG A 4 -15.70 -18.07 -4.58
N VAL A 5 -14.63 -17.27 -4.60
CA VAL A 5 -14.69 -15.81 -4.44
C VAL A 5 -15.40 -15.17 -5.64
N HIS A 6 -16.73 -15.06 -5.54
CA HIS A 6 -17.59 -14.38 -6.51
C HIS A 6 -17.73 -12.87 -6.25
N LYS A 7 -17.08 -12.35 -5.20
CA LYS A 7 -17.18 -10.96 -4.73
C LYS A 7 -15.80 -10.42 -4.43
N SER A 8 -15.55 -9.15 -4.72
CA SER A 8 -14.26 -8.50 -4.42
C SER A 8 -13.96 -8.54 -2.91
N THR A 9 -12.71 -8.84 -2.56
CA THR A 9 -12.20 -8.79 -1.18
C THR A 9 -11.42 -7.50 -1.00
N VAL A 10 -11.82 -6.65 -0.04
CA VAL A 10 -11.34 -5.27 0.08
C VAL A 10 -10.96 -4.96 1.53
N LEU A 11 -9.83 -4.26 1.67
CA LEU A 11 -9.30 -3.75 2.93
C LEU A 11 -9.73 -2.28 3.08
N ASN A 12 -10.01 -1.85 4.32
CA ASN A 12 -10.35 -0.45 4.59
C ASN A 12 -9.18 0.49 4.26
N ILE A 13 -9.45 1.43 3.34
CA ILE A 13 -8.52 2.47 2.90
C ILE A 13 -8.74 3.76 3.68
N SER A 14 -7.72 4.62 3.78
CA SER A 14 -7.68 5.81 4.66
C SER A 14 -8.89 6.76 4.62
N MET A 15 -9.70 6.71 3.56
CA MET A 15 -10.81 7.62 3.34
C MET A 15 -12.12 7.15 4.00
N SER A 16 -12.19 5.90 4.49
CA SER A 16 -13.34 5.38 5.24
C SER A 16 -13.29 5.79 6.72
N ILE A 17 -13.21 7.10 6.96
CA ILE A 17 -13.44 7.69 8.30
C ILE A 17 -14.82 7.23 8.76
N PRO A 18 -14.99 6.72 10.01
CA PRO A 18 -16.31 6.34 10.49
C PRO A 18 -17.23 7.56 10.51
N PHE A 19 -18.30 7.52 9.72
CA PHE A 19 -19.12 8.70 9.41
C PHE A 19 -20.36 8.81 10.31
N LEU A 20 -20.82 7.69 10.87
CA LEU A 20 -21.99 7.62 11.75
C LEU A 20 -21.61 7.32 13.20
N THR A 21 -22.55 7.63 14.08
CA THR A 21 -22.71 6.92 15.36
C THR A 21 -22.51 5.42 15.15
N ASP A 22 -21.82 4.75 16.07
CA ASP A 22 -21.42 3.33 16.03
C ASP A 22 -20.15 2.97 15.24
N ASN A 23 -19.34 3.96 14.84
CA ASN A 23 -18.06 3.74 14.13
C ASN A 23 -18.20 2.95 12.81
N LEU A 24 -19.33 3.06 12.13
CA LEU A 24 -19.55 2.41 10.83
C LEU A 24 -18.89 3.20 9.70
N SER A 25 -18.26 2.45 8.78
CA SER A 25 -17.62 2.98 7.57
C SER A 25 -18.39 2.56 6.31
N ALA A 26 -18.16 3.23 5.18
CA ALA A 26 -18.83 2.91 3.91
C ALA A 26 -18.60 1.44 3.46
N ILE A 27 -17.44 0.85 3.79
CA ILE A 27 -17.14 -0.56 3.48
C ILE A 27 -17.92 -1.54 4.37
N ASP A 28 -18.28 -1.18 5.61
CA ASP A 28 -19.20 -1.99 6.43
C ASP A 28 -20.58 -2.09 5.73
N ILE A 29 -21.09 -0.99 5.20
CA ILE A 29 -22.39 -0.96 4.46
C ILE A 29 -22.31 -1.86 3.23
N LEU A 30 -21.28 -1.72 2.39
CA LEU A 30 -21.09 -2.56 1.19
C LEU A 30 -20.93 -4.05 1.53
N SER A 31 -20.33 -4.37 2.69
CA SER A 31 -20.20 -5.73 3.19
C SER A 31 -21.55 -6.31 3.67
N VAL A 32 -22.36 -5.53 4.40
CA VAL A 32 -23.72 -5.91 4.82
C VAL A 32 -24.64 -6.08 3.61
N CYS A 33 -24.53 -5.20 2.61
CA CYS A 33 -25.21 -5.34 1.31
C CYS A 33 -24.70 -6.52 0.47
N ASN A 34 -23.79 -7.35 1.00
CA ASN A 34 -23.28 -8.55 0.34
C ASN A 34 -22.57 -8.26 -1.01
N LEU A 35 -22.05 -7.05 -1.22
CA LEU A 35 -21.34 -6.66 -2.45
C LEU A 35 -19.83 -6.92 -2.37
N VAL A 36 -19.26 -6.83 -1.16
CA VAL A 36 -17.82 -6.85 -0.90
C VAL A 36 -17.53 -7.76 0.30
N ASN A 37 -16.40 -8.48 0.30
CA ASN A 37 -15.86 -9.12 1.50
C ASN A 37 -14.89 -8.16 2.19
N TYR A 38 -15.33 -7.50 3.27
CA TYR A 38 -14.47 -6.66 4.09
C TYR A 38 -13.59 -7.53 5.00
N PHE A 39 -12.28 -7.32 4.98
CA PHE A 39 -11.32 -8.03 5.83
C PHE A 39 -10.26 -7.10 6.41
N GLY A 40 -9.48 -7.61 7.37
CA GLY A 40 -8.41 -6.87 8.03
C GLY A 40 -8.86 -6.01 9.21
N LYS A 41 -10.15 -5.99 9.56
CA LYS A 41 -10.72 -5.19 10.64
C LYS A 41 -10.03 -5.45 11.98
N MET A 42 -9.29 -4.47 12.49
CA MET A 42 -8.46 -4.65 13.69
C MET A 42 -9.15 -4.08 14.93
N VAL A 43 -9.48 -4.95 15.89
CA VAL A 43 -9.89 -4.52 17.24
C VAL A 43 -8.62 -4.19 18.02
N LEU A 44 -8.44 -2.90 18.32
CA LEU A 44 -7.32 -2.42 19.14
C LEU A 44 -7.60 -2.78 20.60
N ALA A 45 -6.77 -3.64 21.18
CA ALA A 45 -6.91 -4.11 22.55
C ALA A 45 -5.90 -3.43 23.49
N GLY A 46 -6.35 -3.14 24.73
CA GLY A 46 -5.51 -2.61 25.82
C GLY A 46 -5.69 -1.12 26.10
N SER A 47 -5.20 -0.69 27.27
CA SER A 47 -5.34 0.67 27.82
C SER A 47 -4.04 1.49 27.83
N GLY A 48 -3.01 1.07 27.10
CA GLY A 48 -1.66 1.69 27.15
C GLY A 48 -0.93 1.71 25.82
N VAL A 49 -0.35 0.57 25.42
CA VAL A 49 0.15 0.38 24.05
C VAL A 49 -0.82 -0.57 23.35
N ASP A 50 -1.42 -0.09 22.26
CA ASP A 50 -2.35 -0.88 21.47
C ASP A 50 -1.66 -2.12 20.93
N GLN A 51 -2.27 -3.29 21.17
CA GLN A 51 -1.83 -4.54 20.55
C GLN A 51 -2.74 -4.87 19.37
N ILE A 52 -2.13 -5.40 18.30
CA ILE A 52 -2.85 -5.95 17.15
C ILE A 52 -2.37 -7.37 16.83
N THR A 53 -3.31 -8.23 16.47
CA THR A 53 -3.05 -9.61 16.07
C THR A 53 -3.66 -9.84 14.68
N LEU A 54 -2.81 -10.04 13.67
CA LEU A 54 -3.23 -10.24 12.29
C LEU A 54 -3.51 -11.72 12.03
N TYR A 55 -4.77 -12.03 11.72
CA TYR A 55 -5.22 -13.35 11.28
C TYR A 55 -5.31 -13.39 9.75
N PRO A 56 -4.74 -14.41 9.07
CA PRO A 56 -4.85 -14.56 7.63
C PRO A 56 -6.19 -15.16 7.22
N ILE A 57 -6.75 -14.69 6.10
CA ILE A 57 -7.77 -15.45 5.37
C ILE A 57 -7.05 -16.57 4.60
N LEU A 58 -7.46 -17.82 4.88
CA LEU A 58 -6.88 -19.01 4.26
C LEU A 58 -7.66 -19.41 3.01
N ILE A 59 -7.04 -19.29 1.84
CA ILE A 59 -7.64 -19.61 0.54
C ILE A 59 -6.88 -20.78 -0.08
N ARG A 60 -7.58 -21.86 -0.45
CA ARG A 60 -7.02 -23.00 -1.20
C ARG A 60 -7.77 -23.20 -2.52
N LYS A 61 -7.02 -23.38 -3.61
CA LYS A 61 -7.54 -23.70 -4.95
C LYS A 61 -6.65 -24.77 -5.58
N GLY A 62 -7.13 -26.02 -5.55
CA GLY A 62 -6.32 -27.18 -5.94
C GLY A 62 -5.10 -27.32 -5.03
N SER A 63 -3.91 -27.41 -5.62
CA SER A 63 -2.63 -27.45 -4.90
C SER A 63 -2.15 -26.08 -4.40
N THR A 64 -2.71 -24.96 -4.87
CA THR A 64 -2.29 -23.62 -4.46
C THR A 64 -2.95 -23.22 -3.14
N ALA A 65 -2.15 -22.79 -2.16
CA ALA A 65 -2.59 -22.27 -0.87
C ALA A 65 -2.08 -20.82 -0.68
N VAL A 66 -2.97 -19.92 -0.27
CA VAL A 66 -2.69 -18.48 -0.06
C VAL A 66 -3.18 -18.05 1.31
N ALA A 67 -2.27 -17.47 2.11
CA ALA A 67 -2.57 -16.85 3.39
C ALA A 67 -2.62 -15.32 3.18
N LEU A 68 -3.83 -14.76 3.16
CA LEU A 68 -4.07 -13.34 2.88
C LEU A 68 -4.22 -12.56 4.20
N TYR A 69 -3.19 -11.81 4.56
CA TYR A 69 -3.16 -10.87 5.68
C TYR A 69 -3.64 -9.49 5.22
N GLY A 70 -4.40 -8.79 6.08
CA GLY A 70 -4.83 -7.41 5.88
C GLY A 70 -4.44 -6.55 7.07
N LEU A 71 -3.89 -5.36 6.81
CA LEU A 71 -3.54 -4.35 7.81
C LEU A 71 -4.17 -3.01 7.45
N GLU A 72 -5.25 -2.67 8.14
CA GLU A 72 -5.99 -1.42 7.95
C GLU A 72 -5.12 -0.18 8.16
N ASN A 73 -5.64 0.99 7.71
CA ASN A 73 -4.98 2.24 8.04
C ASN A 73 -5.04 2.53 9.55
N ILE A 74 -3.93 2.29 10.22
CA ILE A 74 -3.61 2.80 11.54
C ILE A 74 -2.70 4.01 11.34
N ARG A 75 -3.03 5.18 11.92
CA ARG A 75 -2.21 6.42 11.82
C ARG A 75 -0.72 6.11 11.97
N ASP A 76 0.12 6.51 11.01
CA ASP A 76 1.46 5.95 10.83
C ASP A 76 2.32 6.03 12.10
N GLY A 77 2.29 7.15 12.83
CA GLY A 77 3.05 7.34 14.08
C GLY A 77 2.59 6.48 15.25
N ARG A 78 1.37 5.93 15.21
CA ARG A 78 0.87 4.92 16.16
C ARG A 78 1.42 3.54 15.75
N LEU A 79 1.21 3.15 14.50
CA LEU A 79 1.66 1.85 13.99
C LEU A 79 3.19 1.69 14.02
N ASN A 80 3.93 2.75 13.72
CA ASN A 80 5.39 2.79 13.80
C ASN A 80 5.89 2.56 15.24
N ARG A 81 5.20 3.11 16.26
CA ARG A 81 5.47 2.84 17.67
C ARG A 81 5.11 1.38 18.04
N MET A 82 4.02 0.84 17.50
CA MET A 82 3.64 -0.57 17.72
C MET A 82 4.69 -1.52 17.14
N PHE A 83 5.18 -1.30 15.92
CA PHE A 83 6.28 -2.10 15.34
C PHE A 83 7.61 -2.02 16.11
N GLN A 84 7.86 -0.93 16.84
CA GLN A 84 9.00 -0.81 17.74
C GLN A 84 8.78 -1.45 19.12
N THR A 85 7.52 -1.73 19.49
CA THR A 85 7.19 -2.31 20.79
C THR A 85 7.18 -3.84 20.69
N PRO A 86 7.96 -4.57 21.51
CA PRO A 86 7.93 -6.03 21.52
C PRO A 86 6.50 -6.57 21.69
N GLN A 87 6.13 -7.57 20.89
CA GLN A 87 4.84 -8.28 20.93
C GLN A 87 3.57 -7.44 20.64
N ALA A 88 3.68 -6.14 20.34
CA ALA A 88 2.51 -5.31 20.02
C ALA A 88 1.92 -5.54 18.62
N VAL A 89 2.68 -6.16 17.71
CA VAL A 89 2.18 -6.64 16.41
C VAL A 89 2.41 -8.15 16.31
N GLN A 90 1.34 -8.93 16.42
CA GLN A 90 1.37 -10.38 16.38
C GLN A 90 0.87 -10.89 15.03
N TRP A 91 1.49 -11.94 14.52
CA TRP A 91 1.24 -12.48 13.18
C TRP A 91 0.86 -13.95 13.29
N MET A 92 -0.42 -14.26 13.10
CA MET A 92 -0.90 -15.64 13.22
C MET A 92 -0.50 -16.43 11.98
N ARG A 93 0.14 -17.58 12.16
CA ARG A 93 0.50 -18.48 11.06
C ARG A 93 -0.63 -19.48 10.83
N PRO A 94 -0.85 -19.95 9.59
CA PRO A 94 -1.74 -21.07 9.33
C PRO A 94 -1.28 -22.31 10.12
N GLU A 95 -2.22 -23.04 10.73
CA GLU A 95 -1.92 -24.34 11.33
C GLU A 95 -1.56 -25.36 10.22
N PRO A 96 -0.73 -26.38 10.51
CA PRO A 96 -0.50 -27.49 9.60
C PRO A 96 -1.82 -28.18 9.24
N GLN A 97 -2.09 -28.34 7.94
CA GLN A 97 -3.25 -29.08 7.46
C GLN A 97 -2.81 -30.36 6.77
N GLU A 98 -3.70 -31.34 6.68
CA GLU A 98 -3.45 -32.56 5.93
C GLU A 98 -3.08 -32.21 4.46
N GLY A 99 -1.91 -32.70 4.03
CA GLY A 99 -1.33 -32.41 2.72
C GLY A 99 -0.92 -30.94 2.47
N CYS A 100 -0.78 -30.10 3.51
CA CYS A 100 -0.33 -28.71 3.36
C CYS A 100 0.44 -28.22 4.61
N LYS A 101 1.77 -28.12 4.49
CA LYS A 101 2.64 -27.60 5.55
C LYS A 101 2.53 -26.07 5.64
N VAL A 102 2.99 -25.50 6.76
CA VAL A 102 3.05 -24.05 6.97
C VAL A 102 3.95 -23.34 5.95
N SER A 103 4.94 -24.05 5.38
CA SER A 103 5.82 -23.60 4.29
C SER A 103 5.13 -23.47 2.94
N ASP A 104 4.00 -24.14 2.75
CA ASP A 104 3.37 -24.31 1.43
C ASP A 104 2.35 -23.18 1.14
N TRP A 105 2.06 -22.37 2.17
CA TRP A 105 1.21 -21.18 2.07
C TRP A 105 1.97 -20.00 1.49
N PHE A 106 1.48 -19.47 0.37
CA PHE A 106 1.93 -18.20 -0.18
C PHE A 106 1.34 -17.03 0.61
N ASN A 107 2.19 -16.21 1.22
CA ASN A 107 1.81 -15.22 2.24
C ASN A 107 1.71 -13.83 1.61
N ILE A 108 0.48 -13.34 1.45
CA ILE A 108 0.19 -12.01 0.91
C ILE A 108 -0.17 -11.07 2.06
N LEU A 109 0.46 -9.90 2.15
CA LEU A 109 0.01 -8.80 2.99
C LEU A 109 -0.57 -7.67 2.13
N VAL A 110 -1.80 -7.26 2.41
CA VAL A 110 -2.37 -6.00 1.91
C VAL A 110 -2.33 -4.98 3.03
N LEU A 111 -1.78 -3.79 2.78
CA LEU A 111 -1.70 -2.73 3.79
C LEU A 111 -1.91 -1.34 3.19
N HIS A 112 -2.39 -0.39 3.99
CA HIS A 112 -2.63 0.99 3.59
C HIS A 112 -1.95 1.97 4.58
N GLN A 113 -0.67 2.29 4.33
CA GLN A 113 0.21 3.12 5.17
C GLN A 113 1.14 3.98 4.31
N ASN A 114 1.77 5.02 4.85
CA ASN A 114 2.84 5.74 4.16
C ASN A 114 4.14 4.91 4.14
N SER A 115 4.79 4.80 2.97
CA SER A 115 6.05 4.04 2.80
C SER A 115 7.33 4.78 3.22
N GLY A 116 7.27 6.10 3.44
CA GLY A 116 8.35 6.87 4.06
C GLY A 116 9.60 7.11 3.20
N LYS A 117 9.59 6.65 1.94
CA LYS A 117 10.58 7.02 0.94
C LYS A 117 10.31 8.48 0.54
N ARG A 118 11.34 9.33 0.61
CA ARG A 118 11.18 10.78 0.32
C ARG A 118 10.67 11.00 -1.10
N ARG A 119 9.82 12.03 -1.23
CA ARG A 119 9.54 12.75 -2.49
C ARG A 119 10.85 13.25 -3.11
N HIS A 120 11.43 12.46 -3.98
CA HIS A 120 12.12 12.93 -5.18
C HIS A 120 11.31 12.36 -6.34
N TYR A 121 11.01 13.20 -7.33
CA TYR A 121 10.14 12.88 -8.47
C TYR A 121 10.46 11.51 -9.09
N SER A 122 9.42 10.86 -9.64
CA SER A 122 9.21 9.40 -9.70
C SER A 122 8.53 8.86 -8.43
N ALA A 123 7.46 8.09 -8.55
CA ALA A 123 7.27 7.06 -9.57
C ALA A 123 7.21 5.67 -8.92
N LYS A 124 6.54 5.45 -7.77
CA LYS A 124 6.97 4.45 -6.75
C LYS A 124 5.86 3.69 -5.97
N LEU A 125 4.83 3.10 -6.61
CA LEU A 125 4.01 2.01 -6.01
C LEU A 125 4.96 0.85 -5.64
N HIS A 126 4.85 0.30 -4.44
CA HIS A 126 5.74 -0.79 -4.06
C HIS A 126 5.00 -2.11 -3.90
N VAL A 127 5.08 -2.92 -4.95
CA VAL A 127 4.86 -4.35 -4.89
C VAL A 127 6.18 -5.02 -4.48
N TYR A 128 6.35 -5.28 -3.17
CA TYR A 128 7.53 -5.99 -2.68
C TYR A 128 7.32 -7.51 -2.75
N ILE A 129 8.28 -8.19 -3.37
CA ILE A 129 8.52 -9.62 -3.16
C ILE A 129 9.71 -9.71 -2.21
N LEU A 130 9.53 -10.25 -1.00
CA LEU A 130 10.68 -10.46 -0.12
C LEU A 130 11.45 -11.70 -0.59
N LYS A 131 12.64 -11.49 -1.16
CA LYS A 131 13.56 -12.60 -1.45
C LYS A 131 14.09 -13.21 -0.14
N PRO A 132 14.22 -14.55 -0.05
CA PRO A 132 15.10 -15.15 0.93
C PRO A 132 16.56 -14.81 0.59
N SER A 133 17.18 -14.03 1.48
CA SER A 133 18.60 -13.65 1.52
C SER A 133 19.16 -12.58 0.57
N THR A 134 20.08 -11.82 1.18
CA THR A 134 21.05 -10.87 0.59
C THR A 134 20.53 -9.80 -0.37
N HIS A 135 20.41 -8.56 0.10
CA HIS A 135 21.14 -7.41 -0.48
C HIS A 135 21.17 -6.17 0.43
N VAL A 136 22.13 -5.30 0.12
CA VAL A 136 22.69 -4.15 0.83
C VAL A 136 21.65 -3.13 1.34
N ALA A 137 21.82 -2.70 2.60
CA ALA A 137 21.02 -1.63 3.20
C ALA A 137 21.45 -0.23 2.72
N CYS A 138 20.71 0.37 1.78
CA CYS A 138 20.82 1.81 1.52
C CYS A 138 20.47 2.60 2.80
N ARG A 139 21.33 3.56 3.20
CA ARG A 139 21.22 4.29 4.47
C ARG A 139 20.99 5.79 4.24
N VAL A 140 19.76 6.15 3.86
CA VAL A 140 19.30 7.55 3.86
C VAL A 140 18.52 7.82 5.15
N LYS A 141 18.80 8.93 5.84
CA LYS A 141 18.07 9.35 7.06
C LYS A 141 16.63 9.76 6.70
N MET A 142 15.69 8.81 6.79
CA MET A 142 14.24 9.06 6.69
C MET A 142 13.73 9.88 7.88
N ASN A 143 12.63 10.63 7.71
CA ASN A 143 11.83 11.11 8.83
C ASN A 143 10.95 9.94 9.30
N THR A 144 11.47 9.14 10.22
CA THR A 144 10.99 7.77 10.50
C THR A 144 9.66 7.68 11.24
N LYS A 145 9.02 8.79 11.64
CA LYS A 145 7.84 8.76 12.52
C LYS A 145 6.50 8.63 11.79
N ASN A 146 6.37 9.14 10.57
CA ASN A 146 5.08 9.20 9.86
C ASN A 146 5.01 8.21 8.68
N ALA A 147 5.65 7.05 8.80
CA ALA A 147 5.67 6.00 7.78
C ALA A 147 6.10 4.65 8.36
N ILE A 148 5.80 3.57 7.62
CA ILE A 148 6.26 2.21 7.95
C ILE A 148 7.45 1.83 7.09
N ASN A 149 8.56 1.47 7.74
CA ASN A 149 9.73 0.94 7.06
C ASN A 149 9.55 -0.55 6.77
N GLU A 150 9.87 -0.99 5.56
CA GLU A 150 9.83 -2.40 5.12
C GLU A 150 10.50 -3.37 6.10
N ARG A 151 11.55 -2.94 6.79
CA ARG A 151 12.32 -3.76 7.74
C ARG A 151 11.53 -4.20 8.97
N PHE A 152 10.39 -3.57 9.25
CA PHE A 152 9.48 -3.99 10.32
C PHE A 152 8.54 -5.14 9.89
N LEU A 153 8.45 -5.43 8.58
CA LEU A 153 7.59 -6.49 8.07
C LEU A 153 8.28 -7.87 8.20
N PRO A 154 7.55 -8.93 8.62
CA PRO A 154 8.13 -10.25 8.76
C PRO A 154 8.65 -10.84 7.44
N ARG A 155 9.79 -11.54 7.51
CA ARG A 155 10.42 -12.23 6.37
C ARG A 155 9.63 -13.42 5.81
N PHE A 156 8.55 -13.85 6.45
CA PHE A 156 7.70 -14.93 5.93
C PHE A 156 6.72 -14.43 4.85
N LEU A 157 6.56 -13.11 4.68
CA LEU A 157 5.66 -12.53 3.69
C LEU A 157 6.30 -12.64 2.31
N ASP A 158 5.64 -13.33 1.38
CA ASP A 158 6.13 -13.54 0.02
C ASP A 158 5.78 -12.37 -0.89
N PHE A 159 4.66 -11.68 -0.62
CA PHE A 159 4.13 -10.61 -1.47
C PHE A 159 3.44 -9.52 -0.64
N ILE A 160 3.73 -8.26 -0.91
CA ILE A 160 3.13 -7.11 -0.22
C ILE A 160 2.46 -6.18 -1.24
N VAL A 161 1.18 -5.90 -1.01
CA VAL A 161 0.36 -4.93 -1.76
C VAL A 161 0.22 -3.66 -0.92
N TRP A 162 0.76 -2.56 -1.43
CA TRP A 162 0.86 -1.29 -0.71
C TRP A 162 -0.14 -0.26 -1.28
N GLY A 163 -1.27 -0.08 -0.61
CA GLY A 163 -2.45 0.59 -1.19
C GLY A 163 -2.67 2.07 -0.86
N HIS A 164 -1.75 2.75 -0.17
CA HIS A 164 -1.88 4.18 0.19
C HIS A 164 -1.26 5.12 -0.84
N GLU A 165 -0.22 4.68 -1.54
CA GLU A 165 0.47 5.50 -2.53
C GLU A 165 -0.39 5.55 -3.79
N HIS A 166 -0.74 6.75 -4.26
CA HIS A 166 -1.59 6.95 -5.46
C HIS A 166 -0.84 6.75 -6.79
N GLU A 167 0.42 6.39 -6.71
CA GLU A 167 1.33 6.26 -7.83
C GLU A 167 1.20 4.89 -8.49
N CYS A 168 1.57 4.75 -9.78
CA CYS A 168 1.36 3.50 -10.52
C CYS A 168 2.68 2.84 -10.97
N LEU A 169 3.28 2.02 -10.11
CA LEU A 169 4.30 1.01 -10.49
C LEU A 169 3.78 -0.41 -10.24
N ILE A 170 3.25 -1.02 -11.29
CA ILE A 170 2.75 -2.40 -11.22
C ILE A 170 3.91 -3.43 -11.31
N ASP A 171 5.16 -2.98 -11.51
CA ASP A 171 6.34 -3.84 -11.60
C ASP A 171 6.82 -4.33 -10.23
N PRO A 172 6.72 -5.64 -9.93
CA PRO A 172 7.19 -6.19 -8.69
C PRO A 172 8.71 -6.27 -8.67
N GLN A 173 9.30 -6.07 -7.50
CA GLN A 173 10.75 -6.11 -7.31
C GLN A 173 11.28 -7.56 -7.24
N GLY A 174 11.19 -8.34 -8.33
CA GLY A 174 11.72 -9.70 -8.40
C GLY A 174 11.30 -10.52 -9.64
N ASN A 175 12.08 -11.55 -9.97
CA ASN A 175 11.93 -12.32 -11.22
C ASN A 175 10.98 -13.54 -11.14
N GLN A 176 10.32 -13.78 -10.00
CA GLN A 176 9.56 -15.02 -9.77
C GLN A 176 8.10 -14.97 -10.22
N TYR A 177 7.56 -13.79 -10.55
CA TYR A 177 6.15 -13.61 -10.90
C TYR A 177 6.02 -12.72 -12.15
N ARG A 178 5.03 -13.01 -12.99
CA ARG A 178 4.74 -12.24 -14.21
C ARG A 178 3.39 -11.52 -14.06
N PRO A 179 3.37 -10.25 -13.62
CA PRO A 179 2.13 -9.47 -13.64
C PRO A 179 1.68 -9.25 -15.09
N THR A 180 0.37 -9.31 -15.33
CA THR A 180 -0.21 -8.81 -16.58
C THR A 180 -0.71 -7.40 -16.32
N LYS A 181 -0.06 -6.40 -16.93
CA LYS A 181 -0.47 -5.00 -16.82
C LYS A 181 -1.68 -4.77 -17.72
N ILE A 182 -2.76 -4.24 -17.15
CA ILE A 182 -3.97 -3.86 -17.88
C ILE A 182 -4.14 -2.34 -17.69
N PRO A 183 -3.92 -1.51 -18.72
CA PRO A 183 -4.08 -0.06 -18.62
C PRO A 183 -5.56 0.30 -18.45
N LEU A 184 -5.85 1.31 -17.63
CA LEU A 184 -7.20 1.81 -17.40
C LEU A 184 -7.53 2.89 -18.44
N THR A 185 -8.40 2.56 -19.40
CA THR A 185 -8.77 3.46 -20.50
C THR A 185 -9.74 4.59 -20.11
N ALA A 186 -10.40 4.48 -18.96
CA ALA A 186 -11.35 5.47 -18.45
C ALA A 186 -10.71 6.54 -17.53
N VAL A 187 -9.42 6.42 -17.23
CA VAL A 187 -8.70 7.44 -16.44
C VAL A 187 -8.44 8.64 -17.35
N ARG A 188 -8.85 9.84 -16.89
CA ARG A 188 -8.54 11.08 -17.61
C ARG A 188 -7.01 11.24 -17.70
N PRO A 189 -6.43 11.52 -18.89
CA PRO A 189 -5.03 11.87 -19.01
C PRO A 189 -4.65 13.00 -18.06
N PHE A 190 -3.50 12.86 -17.41
CA PHE A 190 -2.94 13.87 -16.52
C PHE A 190 -1.45 13.99 -16.83
N GLU A 191 -1.07 15.16 -17.34
CA GLU A 191 0.30 15.51 -17.70
C GLU A 191 0.71 16.71 -16.86
N TYR A 192 1.98 16.76 -16.47
CA TYR A 192 2.53 17.84 -15.67
C TYR A 192 4.02 18.01 -15.98
N ILE A 193 4.51 19.23 -15.77
CA ILE A 193 5.91 19.59 -15.85
C ILE A 193 6.27 20.48 -14.66
N GLU A 194 7.49 20.37 -14.17
CA GLU A 194 8.06 21.28 -13.18
C GLU A 194 8.92 22.30 -13.93
N VAL A 195 8.48 23.55 -13.98
CA VAL A 195 9.24 24.66 -14.56
C VAL A 195 9.99 25.37 -13.44
N VAL A 196 11.31 25.54 -13.61
CA VAL A 196 12.20 26.12 -12.60
C VAL A 196 12.76 27.43 -13.14
N LEU A 197 12.07 28.54 -12.86
CA LEU A 197 12.32 29.86 -13.48
C LEU A 197 13.78 30.36 -13.41
N LYS A 198 14.56 29.93 -12.42
CA LYS A 198 15.99 30.27 -12.28
C LYS A 198 16.91 29.59 -13.31
N ASP A 199 16.42 28.54 -13.96
CA ASP A 199 17.18 27.72 -14.92
C ASP A 199 16.81 28.09 -16.38
N GLU A 200 15.81 28.97 -16.56
CA GLU A 200 15.38 29.54 -17.85
C GLU A 200 16.13 30.86 -18.11
N PRO A 201 17.09 30.93 -19.05
CA PRO A 201 17.97 32.09 -19.22
C PRO A 201 17.28 33.31 -19.86
N ASP A 202 16.16 33.09 -20.56
CA ASP A 202 15.45 34.11 -21.35
C ASP A 202 14.24 34.73 -20.61
N ILE A 203 14.07 34.45 -19.31
CA ILE A 203 12.97 34.95 -18.47
C ILE A 203 13.55 35.83 -17.35
N ASP A 204 13.01 37.04 -17.16
CA ASP A 204 13.27 37.81 -15.93
C ASP A 204 12.34 37.32 -14.81
N PRO A 205 12.84 36.77 -13.69
CA PRO A 205 12.01 36.33 -12.57
C PRO A 205 11.20 37.46 -11.90
N ASN A 206 11.48 38.73 -12.23
CA ASN A 206 10.77 39.90 -11.71
C ASN A 206 9.71 40.44 -12.69
N ASP A 207 9.73 40.03 -13.97
CA ASP A 207 8.66 40.39 -14.92
C ASP A 207 7.57 39.33 -14.95
N GLN A 208 6.43 39.68 -14.33
CA GLN A 208 5.25 38.85 -14.32
C GLN A 208 4.71 38.54 -15.73
N ASN A 209 4.90 39.43 -16.72
CA ASN A 209 4.37 39.21 -18.07
C ASN A 209 5.19 38.16 -18.83
N SER A 210 6.53 38.28 -18.81
CA SER A 210 7.45 37.27 -19.37
C SER A 210 7.19 35.87 -18.79
N ILE A 211 6.99 35.77 -17.47
CA ILE A 211 6.68 34.50 -16.80
C ILE A 211 5.35 33.92 -17.31
N LEU A 212 4.29 34.72 -17.40
CA LEU A 212 2.98 34.25 -17.87
C LEU A 212 3.04 33.82 -19.34
N GLU A 213 3.69 34.59 -20.21
CA GLU A 213 3.82 34.24 -21.63
C GLU A 213 4.63 32.94 -21.84
N HIS A 214 5.66 32.70 -21.04
CA HIS A 214 6.38 31.42 -21.04
C HIS A 214 5.50 30.27 -20.54
N LEU A 215 4.78 30.44 -19.43
CA LEU A 215 3.91 29.40 -18.89
C LEU A 215 2.74 29.05 -19.84
N ASP A 216 2.18 30.02 -20.56
CA ASP A 216 1.15 29.77 -21.59
C ASP A 216 1.73 29.01 -22.80
N LYS A 217 2.97 29.32 -23.23
CA LYS A 217 3.67 28.55 -24.26
C LYS A 217 3.90 27.11 -23.81
N VAL A 218 4.38 26.91 -22.58
CA VAL A 218 4.59 25.57 -22.00
C VAL A 218 3.27 24.80 -21.87
N ALA A 219 2.20 25.44 -21.37
CA ALA A 219 0.88 24.83 -21.26
C ALA A 219 0.30 24.42 -22.63
N SER A 220 0.54 25.23 -23.66
CA SER A 220 0.08 24.96 -25.03
C SER A 220 0.72 23.69 -25.63
N LEU A 221 1.92 23.29 -25.20
CA LEU A 221 2.56 22.04 -25.64
C LEU A 221 1.81 20.78 -25.16
N PHE A 222 1.02 20.87 -24.09
CA PHE A 222 0.19 19.77 -23.57
C PHE A 222 -1.23 19.73 -24.18
N LEU A 223 -1.55 20.66 -25.08
CA LEU A 223 -2.87 20.79 -25.71
C LEU A 223 -2.87 20.50 -27.23
N ALA A 224 -1.70 20.12 -27.78
CA ALA A 224 -1.46 19.86 -29.19
C ALA A 224 -1.47 18.34 -29.52
#